data_AF-A0A0F7H100-F1
#
_entry.id   AF-A0A0F7H100-F1
#
_cell.length_a   1.000
_cell.length_b   1.000
_cell.length_c   1.000
_cell.angle_alpha   90.00
_cell.angle_beta   90.00
_cell.angle_gamma   90.00
#
_symmetry.space_group_name_H-M   'P 1'
#
loop_
_entity.id
_entity.type
_entity.pdbx_description
1 polymer ?
#
loop_
_entity_poly.entity_id
_entity_poly.type
_entity_poly.pdbx_seq_one_letter_code
_entity_poly.pdbx_strand_id
1 'polypeptide(L)'
;MAQSLASITGTVLGGFNVPSATTTRRSVLTVRAQQDPSDTETSSRRAMISLVATGLASASFVQAVLAEARPIKVGPPPPPSGGLTGTLNSDEARDLDLPLKERFYIQPLAPVEAAQRAKESAKEIVGVKNLIDKKAWPYVQNDLRLRASYLRYDLNTVIAAKPKGEKKSLQELTGKLFQTINNLDYAAKVKSSSEAEKYYAETVSSLNDVIAKLG
;
A
#
# COMPACT_ATOMS: atom_id res chain seq x y z
N MET A 1 32.08 50.13 -32.20
CA MET A 1 33.53 49.88 -32.15
C MET A 1 33.75 48.53 -31.45
N ALA A 2 34.52 47.63 -32.11
CA ALA A 2 35.20 46.38 -31.67
C ALA A 2 34.46 45.41 -30.72
N GLN A 3 34.09 44.17 -31.09
CA GLN A 3 34.82 42.96 -31.52
C GLN A 3 35.67 42.24 -30.45
N SER A 4 35.43 40.92 -30.29
CA SER A 4 36.35 39.79 -29.92
C SER A 4 35.58 38.71 -29.12
N LEU A 5 35.03 37.63 -29.69
CA LEU A 5 35.64 36.34 -30.11
C LEU A 5 36.62 35.70 -29.11
N ALA A 6 36.23 34.55 -28.52
CA ALA A 6 37.12 33.41 -28.30
C ALA A 6 36.32 32.11 -28.09
N SER A 7 36.49 31.21 -29.05
CA SER A 7 36.08 29.80 -29.06
C SER A 7 37.13 28.98 -28.30
N ILE A 8 36.73 28.01 -27.47
CA ILE A 8 37.61 26.90 -27.08
C ILE A 8 36.79 25.60 -27.01
N THR A 9 37.02 24.76 -28.03
CA THR A 9 36.78 23.33 -28.06
C THR A 9 37.77 22.59 -27.15
N GLY A 10 37.31 21.58 -26.42
CA GLY A 10 38.17 20.69 -25.63
C GLY A 10 37.47 19.36 -25.31
N THR A 11 37.70 18.38 -26.17
CA THR A 11 37.32 16.97 -26.01
C THR A 11 38.34 16.27 -25.12
N VAL A 12 37.92 15.63 -24.02
CA VAL A 12 38.68 14.55 -23.36
C VAL A 12 37.73 13.45 -22.88
N LEU A 13 38.13 12.23 -23.21
CA LEU A 13 37.49 10.93 -23.01
C LEU A 13 37.70 10.35 -21.60
N GLY A 14 36.77 9.48 -21.19
CA GLY A 14 36.97 8.44 -20.16
C GLY A 14 36.30 8.75 -18.82
N GLY A 15 35.46 7.91 -18.21
CA GLY A 15 34.92 6.61 -18.55
C GLY A 15 33.93 6.25 -17.44
N PHE A 16 32.66 5.99 -17.77
CA PHE A 16 31.65 5.54 -16.81
C PHE A 16 31.70 4.02 -16.69
N ASN A 17 32.03 3.53 -15.50
CA ASN A 17 31.99 2.11 -15.17
C ASN A 17 30.55 1.75 -14.73
N VAL A 18 29.82 1.05 -15.60
CA VAL A 18 28.47 0.51 -15.33
C VAL A 18 28.63 -0.97 -14.98
N PRO A 19 28.13 -1.45 -13.82
CA PRO A 19 28.16 -2.88 -13.53
C PRO A 19 27.17 -3.66 -14.43
N SER A 20 27.73 -4.75 -14.96
CA SER A 20 27.21 -5.66 -15.98
C SER A 20 25.83 -6.25 -15.68
N ALA A 21 25.00 -6.33 -16.71
CA ALA A 21 23.72 -7.03 -16.74
C ALA A 21 23.93 -8.55 -16.69
N THR A 22 23.26 -9.20 -15.73
CA THR A 22 23.20 -10.66 -15.62
C THR A 22 22.42 -11.24 -16.81
N THR A 23 23.13 -11.87 -17.74
CA THR A 23 22.53 -12.64 -18.83
C THR A 23 21.93 -13.94 -18.29
N THR A 24 20.60 -14.05 -18.30
CA THR A 24 19.89 -15.32 -18.07
C THR A 24 20.16 -16.25 -19.25
N ARG A 25 21.00 -17.27 -19.05
CA ARG A 25 21.17 -18.37 -20.02
C ARG A 25 19.87 -19.18 -20.09
N ARG A 26 19.17 -19.13 -21.23
CA ARG A 26 18.16 -20.13 -21.56
C ARG A 26 18.89 -21.43 -21.90
N SER A 27 18.70 -22.50 -21.12
CA SER A 27 19.12 -23.83 -21.53
C SER A 27 18.16 -24.33 -22.60
N VAL A 28 18.67 -24.56 -23.81
CA VAL A 28 17.93 -25.26 -24.86
C VAL A 28 18.40 -26.71 -24.82
N LEU A 29 17.54 -27.60 -24.33
CA LEU A 29 17.78 -29.04 -24.35
C LEU A 29 17.51 -29.55 -25.77
N THR A 30 18.56 -29.92 -26.50
CA THR A 30 18.44 -30.58 -27.80
C THR A 30 18.68 -32.08 -27.61
N VAL A 31 17.63 -32.89 -27.76
CA VAL A 31 17.75 -34.35 -27.74
C VAL A 31 17.99 -34.83 -29.17
N ARG A 32 19.19 -35.36 -29.42
CA ARG A 32 19.56 -36.03 -30.66
C ARG A 32 19.33 -37.53 -30.47
N ALA A 33 18.34 -38.10 -31.14
CA ALA A 33 18.17 -39.54 -31.21
C ALA A 33 19.17 -40.09 -32.24
N GLN A 34 20.14 -40.87 -31.79
CA GLN A 34 21.05 -41.61 -32.66
C GLN A 34 20.59 -43.06 -32.68
N GLN A 35 20.27 -43.56 -33.86
CA GLN A 35 19.83 -44.92 -34.12
C GLN A 35 20.86 -45.52 -35.07
N ASP A 36 21.79 -46.30 -34.52
CA ASP A 36 22.71 -47.14 -35.30
C ASP A 36 22.35 -48.62 -35.06
N PRO A 37 22.24 -49.44 -36.12
CA PRO A 37 21.91 -50.86 -36.03
C PRO A 37 23.18 -51.73 -36.13
N SER A 38 23.39 -52.65 -35.17
CA SER A 38 24.17 -53.87 -35.42
C SER A 38 24.08 -54.86 -34.24
N ASP A 39 23.27 -55.89 -34.46
CA ASP A 39 23.52 -57.32 -34.28
C ASP A 39 24.20 -57.90 -33.01
N THR A 40 23.50 -58.93 -32.50
CA THR A 40 23.94 -60.18 -31.86
C THR A 40 24.03 -60.26 -30.33
N GLU A 41 22.97 -60.85 -29.79
CA GLU A 41 22.93 -61.89 -28.74
C GLU A 41 23.78 -61.71 -27.48
N THR A 42 23.10 -61.37 -26.38
CA THR A 42 23.21 -62.13 -25.12
C THR A 42 22.03 -61.79 -24.20
N SER A 43 21.22 -62.82 -23.96
CA SER A 43 20.40 -63.14 -22.78
C SER A 43 19.96 -62.02 -21.82
N SER A 44 18.63 -61.98 -21.62
CA SER A 44 17.94 -61.90 -20.32
C SER A 44 17.13 -60.62 -20.02
N ARG A 45 15.79 -60.82 -19.96
CA ARG A 45 14.73 -60.03 -19.28
C ARG A 45 14.15 -58.76 -19.93
N ARG A 46 14.67 -58.21 -21.03
CA ARG A 46 14.07 -57.02 -21.69
C ARG A 46 13.34 -57.26 -23.02
N ALA A 47 13.43 -58.47 -23.59
CA ALA A 47 12.79 -58.80 -24.87
C ALA A 47 11.28 -59.14 -24.77
N MET A 48 10.71 -59.20 -23.56
CA MET A 48 9.28 -59.54 -23.36
C MET A 48 8.37 -58.31 -23.27
N ILE A 49 8.86 -57.10 -23.55
CA ILE A 49 8.04 -55.87 -23.59
C ILE A 49 7.79 -55.37 -25.02
N SER A 50 8.48 -55.93 -26.03
CA SER A 50 8.35 -55.50 -27.44
C SER A 50 7.30 -56.25 -28.27
N LEU A 51 6.40 -57.04 -27.64
CA LEU A 51 5.36 -57.82 -28.34
C LEU A 51 3.92 -57.42 -27.94
N VAL A 52 3.69 -56.16 -27.58
CA VAL A 52 2.32 -55.61 -27.33
C VAL A 52 2.16 -54.26 -28.03
N ALA A 53 2.53 -54.16 -29.31
CA ALA A 53 2.38 -52.92 -30.08
C ALA A 53 1.74 -53.10 -31.48
N THR A 54 1.19 -54.27 -31.79
CA THR A 54 0.55 -54.55 -33.07
C THR A 54 -0.73 -55.35 -32.85
N GLY A 55 -1.80 -54.68 -32.46
CA GLY A 55 -3.08 -55.35 -32.22
C GLY A 55 -4.16 -54.45 -31.67
N LEU A 56 -4.43 -53.32 -32.31
CA LEU A 56 -5.69 -52.56 -32.19
C LEU A 56 -5.78 -51.53 -33.32
N ALA A 57 -5.74 -52.02 -34.56
CA ALA A 57 -6.25 -51.29 -35.72
C ALA A 57 -7.75 -51.62 -35.87
N SER A 58 -8.55 -51.30 -34.85
CA SER A 58 -10.00 -51.20 -34.98
C SER A 58 -10.30 -49.74 -35.27
N ALA A 59 -10.96 -49.48 -36.39
CA ALA A 59 -11.35 -48.17 -36.91
C ALA A 59 -11.94 -47.24 -35.84
N SER A 60 -11.09 -46.52 -35.12
CA SER A 60 -11.47 -45.30 -34.43
C SER A 60 -11.39 -44.20 -35.47
N PHE A 61 -12.54 -43.92 -36.09
CA PHE A 61 -12.80 -42.59 -36.57
C PHE A 61 -12.48 -41.66 -35.40
N VAL A 62 -11.31 -41.03 -35.41
CA VAL A 62 -11.07 -39.86 -34.59
C VAL A 62 -12.02 -38.83 -35.17
N GLN A 63 -13.26 -38.82 -34.68
CA GLN A 63 -14.05 -37.62 -34.67
C GLN A 63 -13.12 -36.61 -33.98
N ALA A 64 -12.59 -35.68 -34.78
CA ALA A 64 -12.18 -34.41 -34.25
C ALA A 64 -13.43 -33.87 -33.55
N VAL A 65 -13.56 -34.18 -32.25
CA VAL A 65 -14.51 -33.54 -31.37
C VAL A 65 -13.96 -32.13 -31.27
N LEU A 66 -14.37 -31.33 -32.24
CA LEU A 66 -14.25 -29.89 -32.25
C LEU A 66 -15.09 -29.48 -31.05
N ALA A 67 -14.45 -29.52 -29.87
CA ALA A 67 -15.03 -29.06 -28.64
C ALA A 67 -15.23 -27.56 -28.83
N GLU A 68 -16.42 -27.20 -29.34
CA GLU A 68 -16.90 -25.84 -29.43
C GLU A 68 -16.71 -25.23 -28.04
N ALA A 69 -15.77 -24.29 -27.94
CA ALA A 69 -15.44 -23.63 -26.69
C ALA A 69 -16.68 -22.85 -26.26
N ARG A 70 -17.51 -23.47 -25.42
CA ARG A 70 -18.66 -22.80 -24.84
C ARG A 70 -18.13 -21.65 -23.99
N PRO A 71 -18.43 -20.38 -24.34
CA PRO A 71 -17.98 -19.27 -23.54
C PRO A 71 -18.57 -19.43 -22.14
N ILE A 72 -17.71 -19.58 -21.15
CA ILE A 72 -18.11 -19.49 -19.75
C ILE A 72 -18.69 -18.08 -19.61
N LYS A 73 -19.93 -17.98 -19.12
CA LYS A 73 -20.50 -16.69 -18.73
C LYS A 73 -19.71 -16.19 -17.52
N VAL A 74 -18.59 -15.53 -17.78
CA VAL A 74 -17.90 -14.72 -16.79
C VAL A 74 -18.85 -13.56 -16.53
N GLY A 75 -19.32 -13.43 -15.29
CA GLY A 75 -20.12 -12.28 -14.89
C GLY A 75 -19.35 -10.98 -15.18
N PRO A 76 -20.05 -9.83 -15.27
CA PRO A 76 -19.36 -8.56 -15.33
C PRO A 76 -18.37 -8.46 -14.16
N PRO A 77 -17.23 -7.77 -14.33
CA PRO A 77 -16.33 -7.52 -13.22
C PRO A 77 -17.13 -6.89 -12.06
N PRO A 78 -16.79 -7.22 -10.80
CA PRO A 78 -17.44 -6.58 -9.67
C PRO A 78 -17.37 -5.06 -9.85
N PRO A 79 -18.44 -4.32 -9.49
CA PRO A 79 -18.39 -2.87 -9.51
C PRO A 79 -17.18 -2.41 -8.70
N PRO A 80 -16.48 -1.35 -9.12
CA PRO A 80 -15.31 -0.84 -8.41
C PRO A 80 -15.67 -0.64 -6.94
N SER A 81 -14.91 -1.31 -6.07
CA SER A 81 -15.17 -1.31 -4.63
C SER A 81 -15.04 0.09 -4.07
N GLY A 82 -15.95 0.47 -3.16
CA GLY A 82 -15.82 1.68 -2.35
C GLY A 82 -16.98 2.68 -2.41
N GLY A 83 -18.23 2.22 -2.27
CA GLY A 83 -19.49 3.01 -2.34
C GLY A 83 -19.67 4.23 -1.42
N LEU A 84 -18.61 4.93 -1.01
CA LEU A 84 -18.66 6.36 -0.78
C LEU A 84 -18.65 7.09 -2.14
N THR A 85 -19.27 8.26 -2.20
CA THR A 85 -19.13 9.20 -3.32
C THR A 85 -17.68 9.69 -3.38
N GLY A 86 -16.79 8.92 -4.00
CA GLY A 86 -15.34 9.19 -4.02
C GLY A 86 -14.42 8.00 -4.36
N THR A 87 -14.91 6.92 -5.00
CA THR A 87 -14.15 5.69 -5.33
C THR A 87 -12.88 5.89 -6.15
N LEU A 88 -12.66 7.06 -6.75
CA LEU A 88 -11.43 7.38 -7.49
C LEU A 88 -10.20 7.62 -6.59
N ASN A 89 -10.38 7.79 -5.27
CA ASN A 89 -9.33 8.38 -4.42
C ASN A 89 -8.54 7.38 -3.55
N SER A 90 -8.92 6.09 -3.49
CA SER A 90 -8.11 5.09 -2.75
C SER A 90 -6.78 4.80 -3.44
N ASP A 91 -6.73 4.94 -4.77
CA ASP A 91 -5.53 4.72 -5.58
C ASP A 91 -4.76 6.03 -5.88
N GLU A 92 -5.33 7.20 -5.56
CA GLU A 92 -4.72 8.53 -5.79
C GLU A 92 -3.38 8.68 -5.06
N ALA A 93 -3.24 8.11 -3.86
CA ALA A 93 -1.97 8.07 -3.14
C ALA A 93 -0.87 7.26 -3.86
N ARG A 94 -1.24 6.44 -4.84
CA ARG A 94 -0.33 5.61 -5.66
C ARG A 94 -0.16 6.15 -7.08
N ASP A 95 -0.89 7.21 -7.44
CA ASP A 95 -0.78 7.84 -8.75
C ASP A 95 0.56 8.58 -8.87
N LEU A 96 1.41 8.16 -9.80
CA LEU A 96 2.73 8.75 -9.99
C LEU A 96 2.71 10.04 -10.81
N ASP A 97 1.59 10.40 -11.42
CA ASP A 97 1.44 11.56 -12.29
C ASP A 97 1.08 12.84 -11.50
N LEU A 98 0.39 12.71 -10.37
CA LEU A 98 0.04 13.83 -9.48
C LEU A 98 1.24 14.34 -8.68
N PRO A 99 1.30 15.59 -8.18
CA PRO A 99 2.34 16.01 -7.23
C PRO A 99 2.26 15.27 -5.88
N LEU A 100 3.40 15.03 -5.21
CA LEU A 100 3.45 14.31 -3.92
C LEU A 100 2.54 14.90 -2.83
N LYS A 101 2.29 16.22 -2.86
CA LYS A 101 1.42 16.90 -1.90
C LYS A 101 -0.06 16.54 -2.06
N GLU A 102 -0.46 16.11 -3.25
CA GLU A 102 -1.84 15.77 -3.62
C GLU A 102 -2.09 14.26 -3.49
N ARG A 103 -1.03 13.44 -3.56
CA ARG A 103 -1.06 11.99 -3.32
C ARG A 103 -1.18 11.60 -1.83
N PHE A 104 -2.06 12.25 -1.07
CA PHE A 104 -2.28 11.89 0.34
C PHE A 104 -3.51 11.01 0.50
N TYR A 105 -3.38 9.97 1.33
CA TYR A 105 -4.52 9.12 1.72
C TYR A 105 -5.56 9.88 2.57
N ILE A 106 -5.18 11.02 3.15
CA ILE A 106 -6.09 11.94 3.84
C ILE A 106 -6.52 13.01 2.84
N GLN A 107 -7.80 13.03 2.52
CA GLN A 107 -8.35 14.00 1.57
C GLN A 107 -8.36 15.42 2.16
N PRO A 108 -7.90 16.43 1.40
CA PRO A 108 -8.08 17.82 1.77
C PRO A 108 -9.57 18.14 1.78
N LEU A 109 -10.05 18.72 2.89
CA LEU A 109 -11.42 19.18 3.03
C LEU A 109 -11.45 20.70 3.20
N ALA A 110 -12.60 21.30 2.91
CA ALA A 110 -12.82 22.70 3.25
C ALA A 110 -12.68 22.90 4.77
N PRO A 111 -12.23 24.08 5.25
CA PRO A 111 -12.01 24.31 6.69
C PRO A 111 -13.24 24.02 7.58
N VAL A 112 -14.45 24.23 7.04
CA VAL A 112 -15.71 23.94 7.75
C VAL A 112 -15.94 22.43 7.88
N GLU A 113 -15.72 21.67 6.82
CA GLU A 113 -15.85 20.22 6.80
C GLU A 113 -14.76 19.55 7.63
N ALA A 114 -13.51 20.06 7.55
CA ALA A 114 -12.41 19.64 8.39
C ALA A 114 -12.71 19.84 9.89
N ALA A 115 -13.39 20.93 10.27
CA ALA A 115 -13.84 21.13 11.64
C ALA A 115 -14.90 20.10 12.09
N GLN A 116 -15.76 19.61 11.18
CA GLN A 116 -16.72 18.55 11.48
C GLN A 116 -16.02 17.19 11.63
N ARG A 117 -15.13 16.84 10.71
CA ARG A 117 -14.33 15.61 10.79
C ARG A 117 -13.41 15.59 12.02
N ALA A 118 -12.89 16.75 12.45
CA ALA A 118 -12.18 16.89 13.71
C ALA A 118 -13.07 16.56 14.91
N LYS A 119 -14.36 16.97 14.92
CA LYS A 119 -15.34 16.61 15.96
C LYS A 119 -15.70 15.13 15.94
N GLU A 120 -15.65 14.47 14.80
CA GLU A 120 -15.84 13.01 14.69
C GLU A 120 -14.63 12.26 15.25
N SER A 121 -13.42 12.63 14.80
CA SER A 121 -12.15 12.06 15.30
C SER A 121 -12.02 12.24 16.81
N ALA A 122 -12.48 13.38 17.32
CA ALA A 122 -12.56 13.65 18.74
C ALA A 122 -13.43 12.66 19.53
N LYS A 123 -14.64 12.38 19.03
CA LYS A 123 -15.55 11.41 19.66
C LYS A 123 -14.95 10.01 19.70
N GLU A 124 -14.25 9.62 18.63
CA GLU A 124 -13.57 8.33 18.55
C GLU A 124 -12.39 8.24 19.55
N ILE A 125 -11.60 9.32 19.71
CA ILE A 125 -10.53 9.38 20.73
C ILE A 125 -11.11 9.20 22.14
N VAL A 126 -12.26 9.79 22.45
CA VAL A 126 -12.97 9.57 23.72
C VAL A 126 -13.42 8.09 23.84
N GLY A 127 -13.81 7.47 22.73
CA GLY A 127 -14.18 6.05 22.67
C GLY A 127 -13.06 5.06 23.00
N VAL A 128 -11.79 5.48 22.93
CA VAL A 128 -10.61 4.63 23.25
C VAL A 128 -10.63 4.13 24.70
N LYS A 129 -11.40 4.77 25.60
CA LYS A 129 -11.57 4.32 26.99
C LYS A 129 -11.94 2.84 27.12
N ASN A 130 -12.82 2.34 26.27
CA ASN A 130 -13.23 0.93 26.28
C ASN A 130 -12.04 -0.01 26.01
N LEU A 131 -11.10 0.40 25.15
CA LEU A 131 -9.90 -0.36 24.83
C LEU A 131 -8.87 -0.31 25.97
N ILE A 132 -8.78 0.84 26.67
CA ILE A 132 -7.93 1.00 27.87
C ILE A 132 -8.44 0.08 28.99
N ASP A 133 -9.75 0.04 29.22
CA ASP A 133 -10.38 -0.80 30.26
C ASP A 133 -10.17 -2.29 29.99
N LYS A 134 -10.23 -2.68 28.72
CA LYS A 134 -9.92 -4.05 28.25
C LYS A 134 -8.42 -4.36 28.23
N LYS A 135 -7.55 -3.39 28.55
CA LYS A 135 -6.08 -3.50 28.45
C LYS A 135 -5.62 -3.94 27.06
N ALA A 136 -6.35 -3.53 26.03
CA ALA A 136 -6.14 -3.89 24.64
C ALA A 136 -5.08 -2.95 24.00
N TRP A 137 -3.88 -2.89 24.56
CA TRP A 137 -2.86 -1.87 24.27
C TRP A 137 -2.51 -1.68 22.79
N PRO A 138 -2.36 -2.73 21.96
CA PRO A 138 -2.10 -2.54 20.53
C PRO A 138 -3.26 -1.83 19.81
N TYR A 139 -4.50 -2.14 20.21
CA TYR A 139 -5.69 -1.50 19.64
C TYR A 139 -5.83 -0.05 20.11
N VAL A 140 -5.50 0.24 21.38
CA VAL A 140 -5.41 1.62 21.89
C VAL A 140 -4.45 2.43 21.03
N GLN A 141 -3.22 1.93 20.80
CA GLN A 141 -2.23 2.65 20.01
C GLN A 141 -2.65 2.83 18.55
N ASN A 142 -3.13 1.77 17.91
CA ASN A 142 -3.49 1.83 16.49
C ASN A 142 -4.66 2.78 16.24
N ASP A 143 -5.72 2.69 17.05
CA ASP A 143 -6.88 3.57 16.89
C ASP A 143 -6.52 5.02 17.26
N LEU A 144 -5.80 5.23 18.37
CA LEU A 144 -5.32 6.56 18.77
C LEU A 144 -4.47 7.21 17.66
N ARG A 145 -3.49 6.50 17.10
CA ARG A 145 -2.60 7.03 16.06
C ARG A 145 -3.36 7.30 14.76
N LEU A 146 -4.31 6.45 14.40
CA LEU A 146 -5.17 6.67 13.25
C LEU A 146 -5.97 7.96 13.42
N ARG A 147 -6.69 8.11 14.53
CA ARG A 147 -7.56 9.27 14.78
C ARG A 147 -6.77 10.56 15.00
N ALA A 148 -5.64 10.48 15.72
CA ALA A 148 -4.74 11.60 15.93
C ALA A 148 -4.12 12.11 14.63
N SER A 149 -3.85 11.24 13.65
CA SER A 149 -3.33 11.63 12.34
C SER A 149 -4.34 12.46 11.55
N TYR A 150 -5.61 12.02 11.50
CA TYR A 150 -6.70 12.80 10.89
C TYR A 150 -6.90 14.14 11.62
N LEU A 151 -6.99 14.09 12.95
CA LEU A 151 -7.19 15.29 13.76
C LEU A 151 -6.07 16.31 13.55
N ARG A 152 -4.81 15.88 13.42
CA ARG A 152 -3.67 16.78 13.18
C ARG A 152 -3.77 17.49 11.85
N TYR A 153 -4.14 16.75 10.81
CA TYR A 153 -4.32 17.30 9.47
C TYR A 153 -5.46 18.32 9.43
N ASP A 154 -6.60 17.97 10.01
CA ASP A 154 -7.79 18.82 10.05
C ASP A 154 -7.57 20.09 10.89
N LEU A 155 -6.98 19.96 12.07
CA LEU A 155 -6.66 21.12 12.92
C LEU A 155 -5.69 22.07 12.22
N ASN A 156 -4.66 21.57 11.53
CA ASN A 156 -3.74 22.43 10.76
C ASN A 156 -4.48 23.21 9.65
N THR A 157 -5.44 22.56 8.99
CA THR A 157 -6.27 23.17 7.95
C THR A 157 -7.16 24.27 8.54
N VAL A 158 -7.82 24.01 9.67
CA VAL A 158 -8.66 25.01 10.36
C VAL A 158 -7.80 26.17 10.88
N ILE A 159 -6.65 25.89 11.49
CA ILE A 159 -5.69 26.90 11.98
C ILE A 159 -5.21 27.79 10.85
N ALA A 160 -4.97 27.23 9.66
CA ALA A 160 -4.54 28.01 8.50
C ALA A 160 -5.61 28.99 8.02
N ALA A 161 -6.90 28.63 8.15
CA ALA A 161 -8.03 29.47 7.75
C ALA A 161 -8.43 30.55 8.77
N LYS A 162 -8.02 30.42 10.04
CA LYS A 162 -8.36 31.36 11.13
C LYS A 162 -7.54 32.67 11.07
N PRO A 163 -8.07 33.79 11.59
CA PRO A 163 -7.37 35.08 11.62
C PRO A 163 -6.13 35.04 12.54
N LYS A 164 -5.15 35.93 12.27
CA LYS A 164 -3.84 35.93 12.94
C LYS A 164 -3.91 35.99 14.48
N GLY A 165 -4.91 36.67 15.04
CA GLY A 165 -5.10 36.81 16.49
C GLY A 165 -5.50 35.50 17.20
N GLU A 166 -6.34 34.69 16.56
CA GLU A 166 -6.81 33.40 17.10
C GLU A 166 -5.88 32.24 16.75
N LYS A 167 -5.04 32.41 15.71
CA LYS A 167 -4.15 31.36 15.22
C LYS A 167 -3.16 30.88 16.30
N LYS A 168 -2.55 31.81 17.05
CA LYS A 168 -1.55 31.46 18.07
C LYS A 168 -2.15 30.67 19.23
N SER A 169 -3.29 31.12 19.76
CA SER A 169 -3.96 30.43 20.86
C SER A 169 -4.44 29.04 20.46
N LEU A 170 -4.98 28.88 19.25
CA LEU A 170 -5.40 27.57 18.75
C LEU A 170 -4.20 26.64 18.49
N GLN A 171 -3.07 27.17 18.02
CA GLN A 171 -1.82 26.41 17.88
C GLN A 171 -1.27 25.92 19.22
N GLU A 172 -1.28 26.75 20.25
CA GLU A 172 -0.83 26.39 21.60
C GLU A 172 -1.71 25.29 22.21
N LEU A 173 -3.04 25.44 22.13
CA LEU A 173 -3.99 24.41 22.59
C LEU A 173 -3.81 23.09 21.83
N THR A 174 -3.63 23.17 20.51
CA THR A 174 -3.38 21.99 19.67
C THR A 174 -2.04 21.33 20.03
N GLY A 175 -1.00 22.12 20.30
CA GLY A 175 0.29 21.62 20.76
C GLY A 175 0.18 20.85 22.08
N LYS A 176 -0.55 21.41 23.06
CA LYS A 176 -0.82 20.76 24.34
C LYS A 176 -1.62 19.46 24.18
N LEU A 177 -2.65 19.46 23.32
CA LEU A 177 -3.44 18.26 23.01
C LEU A 177 -2.56 17.14 22.43
N PHE A 178 -1.67 17.43 21.49
CA PHE A 178 -0.80 16.39 20.94
C PHE A 178 0.27 15.91 21.92
N GLN A 179 0.70 16.76 22.86
CA GLN A 179 1.58 16.33 23.95
C GLN A 179 0.88 15.32 24.86
N THR A 180 -0.38 15.57 25.25
CA THR A 180 -1.14 14.62 26.10
C THR A 180 -1.48 13.33 25.36
N ILE A 181 -1.83 13.39 24.06
CA ILE A 181 -2.03 12.20 23.20
C ILE A 181 -0.73 11.37 23.10
N ASN A 182 0.43 12.01 22.93
CA ASN A 182 1.71 11.29 22.87
C ASN A 182 2.05 10.62 24.21
N ASN A 183 1.73 11.26 25.34
CA ASN A 183 1.90 10.66 26.66
C ASN A 183 0.97 9.47 26.87
N LEU A 184 -0.28 9.54 26.38
CA LEU A 184 -1.23 8.43 26.38
C LEU A 184 -0.72 7.25 25.50
N ASP A 185 -0.20 7.54 24.29
CA ASP A 185 0.40 6.51 23.42
C ASP A 185 1.60 5.83 24.10
N TYR A 186 2.43 6.62 24.79
CA TYR A 186 3.55 6.11 25.58
C TYR A 186 3.08 5.25 26.75
N ALA A 187 2.07 5.69 27.50
CA ALA A 187 1.47 4.90 28.59
C ALA A 187 0.92 3.56 28.07
N ALA A 188 0.27 3.57 26.90
CA ALA A 188 -0.17 2.35 26.23
C ALA A 188 1.02 1.46 25.79
N LYS A 189 2.15 2.06 25.40
CA LYS A 189 3.38 1.34 25.03
C LYS A 189 4.00 0.61 26.21
N VAL A 190 4.09 1.28 27.36
CA VAL A 190 4.59 0.68 28.61
C VAL A 190 3.54 -0.14 29.35
N LYS A 191 2.30 -0.18 28.83
CA LYS A 191 1.16 -0.96 29.35
C LYS A 191 0.76 -0.53 30.78
N SER A 192 0.95 0.75 31.10
CA SER A 192 0.65 1.31 32.41
C SER A 192 -0.80 1.81 32.45
N SER A 193 -1.67 1.10 33.18
CA SER A 193 -3.09 1.47 33.28
C SER A 193 -3.31 2.78 34.04
N SER A 194 -2.57 3.01 35.13
CA SER A 194 -2.70 4.23 35.93
C SER A 194 -2.29 5.48 35.14
N GLU A 195 -1.19 5.40 34.40
CA GLU A 195 -0.74 6.49 33.53
C GLU A 195 -1.69 6.68 32.35
N ALA A 196 -2.20 5.60 31.75
CA ALA A 196 -3.14 5.68 30.64
C ALA A 196 -4.44 6.38 31.05
N GLU A 197 -5.00 6.05 32.23
CA GLU A 197 -6.20 6.71 32.75
C GLU A 197 -5.97 8.20 33.05
N LYS A 198 -4.81 8.54 33.63
CA LYS A 198 -4.42 9.93 33.88
C LYS A 198 -4.34 10.72 32.57
N TYR A 199 -3.54 10.25 31.61
CA TYR A 199 -3.36 10.95 30.34
C TYR A 199 -4.63 10.93 29.48
N TYR A 200 -5.50 9.94 29.65
CA TYR A 200 -6.81 9.93 29.02
C TYR A 200 -7.67 11.09 29.53
N ALA A 201 -7.75 11.31 30.84
CA ALA A 201 -8.50 12.43 31.41
C ALA A 201 -7.93 13.78 30.95
N GLU A 202 -6.61 13.93 30.93
CA GLU A 202 -5.94 15.13 30.40
C GLU A 202 -6.19 15.34 28.90
N THR A 203 -6.24 14.26 28.13
CA THR A 203 -6.57 14.29 26.69
C THR A 203 -7.99 14.78 26.51
N VAL A 204 -8.98 14.19 27.21
CA VAL A 204 -10.39 14.61 27.13
C VAL A 204 -10.55 16.10 27.47
N SER A 205 -9.89 16.58 28.52
CA SER A 205 -9.93 18.01 28.88
C SER A 205 -9.35 18.89 27.78
N SER A 206 -8.15 18.56 27.28
CA SER A 206 -7.48 19.34 26.23
C SER A 206 -8.27 19.32 24.92
N LEU A 207 -8.96 18.22 24.65
CA LEU A 207 -9.75 18.03 23.46
C LEU A 207 -11.01 18.90 23.50
N ASN A 208 -11.69 18.97 24.65
CA ASN A 208 -12.80 19.89 24.87
C ASN A 208 -12.39 21.36 24.69
N ASP A 209 -11.22 21.75 25.18
CA ASP A 209 -10.67 23.11 24.99
C ASP A 209 -10.49 23.45 23.50
N VAL A 210 -9.99 22.51 22.71
CA VAL A 210 -9.83 22.68 21.25
C VAL A 210 -11.17 22.73 20.55
N ILE A 211 -12.11 21.81 20.84
CA ILE A 211 -13.44 21.81 20.22
C ILE A 211 -14.19 23.10 20.49
N ALA A 212 -14.07 23.66 21.69
CA ALA A 212 -14.69 24.94 22.06
C ALA A 212 -14.20 26.12 21.19
N LYS A 213 -13.05 26.00 20.52
CA LYS A 213 -12.53 27.00 19.56
C LYS A 213 -12.87 26.69 18.09
N LEU A 214 -13.38 25.49 17.81
CA LEU A 214 -13.86 25.06 16.50
C LEU A 214 -15.36 25.32 16.29
N GLY A 215 -16.08 25.68 17.36
CA GLY A 215 -17.51 26.05 17.37
C GLY A 215 -17.74 27.52 17.07
#